data_AF-A0A9D9EEZ6-F1
#
_entry.id   AF-A0A9D9EEZ6-F1
#
_cell.length_a   1.000
_cell.length_b   1.000
_cell.length_c   1.000
_cell.angle_alpha   90.00
_cell.angle_beta   90.00
_cell.angle_gamma   90.00
#
_symmetry.space_group_name_H-M   'P 1'
#
loop_
_entity.id
_entity.type
_entity.pdbx_description
1 polymer ?
#
loop_
_entity_poly.entity_id
_entity_poly.type
_entity_poly.pdbx_seq_one_letter_code
_entity_poly.pdbx_strand_id
1 'polypeptide(L)' 'LVFFCDNLIMQGHQNDVMSLVRLASLYNIPFATNRSTADLIISSPLYKSKDYHKIIPSCIESYKNRKL' A
#
# COMPACT_ATOMS: atom_id res chain seq x y z
N LEU A 1 -1.71 5.66 1.73
CA LEU A 1 -2.74 5.64 0.67
C LEU A 1 -4.08 5.33 1.30
N VAL A 2 -5.12 6.14 1.09
CA VAL A 2 -6.49 5.77 1.49
C VAL A 2 -7.29 5.70 0.19
N PHE A 3 -7.81 4.52 -0.13
CA PHE A 3 -8.48 4.27 -1.41
C PHE A 3 -9.70 3.39 -1.23
N PHE A 4 -10.87 4.02 -1.13
CA PHE A 4 -12.13 3.30 -0.95
C PHE A 4 -12.73 2.97 -2.31
N CYS A 5 -12.85 1.67 -2.56
CA CYS A 5 -13.48 1.13 -3.75
C CYS A 5 -14.79 0.43 -3.37
N ASP A 6 -15.76 0.46 -4.28
CA ASP A 6 -16.95 -0.36 -4.14
C ASP A 6 -16.59 -1.83 -4.41
N ASN A 7 -16.89 -2.70 -3.43
CA ASN A 7 -16.63 -4.13 -3.50
C ASN A 7 -17.86 -4.93 -3.97
N LEU A 8 -19.02 -4.30 -4.09
CA LEU A 8 -20.28 -4.97 -4.44
C LEU A 8 -20.45 -5.13 -5.95
N ILE A 9 -19.74 -4.34 -6.75
CA ILE A 9 -19.85 -4.35 -8.21
C ILE A 9 -18.46 -4.39 -8.83
N MET A 10 -18.28 -5.32 -9.78
CA MET A 10 -17.06 -5.40 -10.56
C MET A 10 -16.94 -4.16 -11.46
N GLN A 11 -15.94 -3.33 -11.17
CA GLN A 11 -15.67 -2.12 -11.94
C GLN A 11 -14.79 -2.44 -13.16
N GLY A 12 -15.02 -1.79 -14.30
CA GLY A 12 -14.20 -1.97 -15.51
C GLY A 12 -12.70 -1.66 -15.32
N HIS A 13 -12.34 -0.96 -14.24
CA HIS A 13 -10.98 -0.58 -13.86
C HIS A 13 -10.44 -1.40 -12.68
N GLN A 14 -10.99 -2.59 -12.38
CA GLN A 14 -10.50 -3.44 -11.28
C GLN A 14 -9.01 -3.79 -11.39
N ASN A 15 -8.48 -3.93 -12.61
CA ASN A 15 -7.05 -4.18 -12.85
C ASN A 15 -6.18 -3.01 -12.34
N ASP A 16 -6.66 -1.78 -12.45
CA ASP A 16 -5.93 -0.59 -11.98
C ASP A 16 -5.93 -0.51 -10.45
N VAL A 17 -7.07 -0.84 -9.82
CA VAL A 17 -7.19 -0.94 -8.36
C VAL A 17 -6.19 -1.95 -7.81
N MET A 18 -6.11 -3.13 -8.42
CA MET A 18 -5.18 -4.18 -8.01
C MET A 18 -3.73 -3.80 -8.27
N SER A 19 -3.45 -3.09 -9.37
CA SER A 19 -2.11 -2.58 -9.67
C SER A 19 -1.63 -1.59 -8.62
N LEU A 20 -2.51 -0.67 -8.17
CA LEU A 20 -2.19 0.31 -7.13
C LEU A 20 -1.94 -0.37 -5.78
N VAL A 21 -2.81 -1.31 -5.37
CA VAL A 21 -2.63 -2.07 -4.13
C VAL A 21 -1.34 -2.89 -4.16
N ARG A 22 -1.03 -3.52 -5.30
CA ARG A 22 0.21 -4.28 -5.49
C ARG A 22 1.44 -3.40 -5.34
N LEU A 23 1.44 -2.18 -5.90
CA LEU A 23 2.53 -1.23 -5.74
C LEU A 23 2.66 -0.73 -4.30
N ALA A 24 1.55 -0.39 -3.65
CA ALA A 24 1.57 0.06 -2.25
C ALA A 24 2.17 -1.02 -1.33
N SER A 25 1.79 -2.29 -1.55
CA SER A 25 2.35 -3.45 -0.86
C SER A 25 3.84 -3.65 -1.15
N LEU A 26 4.24 -3.59 -2.43
CA LEU A 26 5.64 -3.73 -2.84
C LEU A 26 6.57 -2.72 -2.16
N TYR A 27 6.14 -1.46 -2.07
CA TYR A 27 6.92 -0.39 -1.45
C TYR A 27 6.73 -0.26 0.07
N ASN A 28 6.01 -1.20 0.70
CA ASN A 28 5.73 -1.23 2.13
C ASN A 28 5.14 0.10 2.64
N ILE A 29 4.18 0.65 1.89
CA ILE A 29 3.50 1.91 2.23
C ILE A 29 2.22 1.55 3.00
N PRO A 30 1.90 2.22 4.13
CA PRO A 30 0.62 2.02 4.79
C PRO A 30 -0.53 2.42 3.85
N PHE A 31 -1.45 1.49 3.61
CA PHE A 31 -2.63 1.73 2.78
C PHE A 31 -3.91 1.16 3.42
N ALA A 32 -5.03 1.82 3.15
CA ALA A 32 -6.34 1.40 3.59
C ALA A 32 -7.31 1.34 2.40
N THR A 33 -8.00 0.21 2.26
CA THR A 33 -9.07 0.01 1.28
C THR A 33 -10.48 0.06 1.88
N ASN A 34 -10.56 0.17 3.21
CA ASN A 34 -11.80 0.30 3.96
C ASN A 34 -11.61 1.30 5.12
N ARG A 35 -12.75 1.74 5.68
CA ARG A 35 -12.77 2.73 6.75
C ARG A 35 -12.06 2.25 8.03
N SER A 36 -12.30 1.01 8.45
CA SER A 36 -11.71 0.47 9.69
C SER A 36 -10.17 0.49 9.66
N THR A 37 -9.56 0.11 8.53
CA THR A 37 -8.10 0.17 8.36
C THR A 37 -7.62 1.63 8.33
N ALA A 38 -8.36 2.55 7.71
CA ALA A 38 -8.00 3.96 7.69
C ALA A 38 -8.01 4.56 9.11
N ASP A 39 -9.03 4.24 9.91
CA ASP A 39 -9.16 4.66 11.30
C ASP A 39 -8.00 4.11 12.16
N LEU A 40 -7.57 2.87 11.93
CA LEU A 40 -6.38 2.30 12.60
C LEU A 40 -5.08 2.96 12.17
N ILE A 41 -4.92 3.27 10.88
CA ILE A 41 -3.70 3.94 10.38
C ILE A 41 -3.57 5.33 10.99
N ILE A 42 -4.65 6.12 11.05
CA ILE A 42 -4.60 7.50 11.54
C ILE A 42 -4.51 7.58 13.07
N SER A 43 -5.06 6.61 13.78
CA SER A 43 -4.96 6.51 15.25
C SER A 43 -3.62 5.96 15.73
N SER A 44 -2.84 5.31 14.86
CA SER A 44 -1.54 4.76 15.20
C SER A 44 -0.58 5.83 15.72
N PRO A 45 0.17 5.58 16.81
CA PRO A 45 1.20 6.51 17.28
C PRO A 45 2.31 6.73 16.25
N LEU A 46 2.52 5.77 15.34
CA LEU A 46 3.49 5.86 14.25
C LEU A 46 3.10 6.93 13.21
N TYR A 47 1.82 7.27 13.08
CA TYR A 47 1.34 8.27 12.12
C TYR A 47 1.88 9.67 12.43
N LYS A 48 2.04 10.01 13.72
CA LYS A 48 2.55 11.31 14.18
C LYS A 48 4.05 11.30 14.46
N SER A 49 4.67 10.12 14.51
CA SER A 49 6.10 10.01 14.79
C SER A 49 6.94 10.44 13.59
N LYS A 50 7.91 11.32 13.81
CA LYS A 50 8.91 11.69 12.79
C LYS A 50 9.98 10.61 12.60
N ASP A 51 10.08 9.68 13.55
CA ASP A 51 11.08 8.61 13.56
C ASP A 51 10.61 7.37 12.81
N TYR A 52 9.36 7.37 12.35
CA TYR A 52 8.85 6.28 11.53
C TYR A 52 9.50 6.32 10.14
N HIS A 53 10.35 5.33 9.88
CA HIS A 53 10.93 5.09 8.57
C HIS A 53 10.42 3.77 8.02
N LYS A 54 9.79 3.82 6.84
CA LYS A 54 9.38 2.61 6.14
C LYS A 54 10.61 1.80 5.73
N ILE A 55 10.53 0.48 5.89
CA ILE A 55 11.57 -0.44 5.43
C ILE A 55 11.25 -0.80 3.98
N ILE A 56 12.16 -0.49 3.06
CA ILE A 56 12.01 -0.86 1.65
C ILE A 56 12.49 -2.31 1.50
N PRO A 57 11.67 -3.21 0.92
CA PRO A 57 12.09 -4.59 0.70
C PRO A 57 13.34 -4.70 -0.18
N SER A 58 14.36 -5.42 0.28
CA SER A 58 15.63 -5.62 -0.44
C SER A 58 15.45 -6.34 -1.78
N CYS A 59 14.37 -7.11 -1.92
CA CYS A 59 14.03 -7.82 -3.16
C CYS A 59 13.85 -6.88 -4.36
N ILE A 60 13.47 -5.62 -4.15
CA ILE A 60 13.35 -4.61 -5.21
C ILE A 60 14.73 -4.35 -5.83
N GLU A 61 15.74 -4.14 -4.99
CA GLU A 61 17.11 -3.88 -5.44
C GLU A 61 17.74 -5.13 -6.05
N SER A 62 17.48 -6.31 -5.47
CA SER A 62 17.93 -7.58 -6.04
C SER A 62 17.32 -7.85 -7.42
N TYR A 63 16.04 -7.53 -7.60
CA TYR A 63 15.36 -7.70 -8.89
C TYR A 63 15.89 -6.72 -9.94
N LYS A 64 16.14 -5.47 -9.55
CA LYS A 64 16.70 -4.43 -10.42
C LYS A 64 18.07 -4.79 -11.00
N ASN A 65 18.92 -5.44 -10.20
CA ASN A 65 20.30 -5.79 -10.60
C ASN A 65 20.44 -7.24 -11.10
N ARG A 66 19.32 -7.95 -11.33
CA ARG A 66 19.35 -9.32 -11.81
C ARG A 66 19.94 -9.39 -13.23
N LYS A 67 20.89 -10.29 -13.44
CA LYS A 67 21.33 -10.67 -14.81
C LYS A 67 20.19 -11.42 -15.50
N LEU A 68 19.83 -10.96 -16.68
CA LEU A 68 18.84 -11.59 -17.56
C LEU A 68 19.37 -12.92 -18.11
#